data_AF-A0A5J4QWV6-F1
#
_entry.id   AF-A0A5J4QWV6-F1
#
_cell.length_a   1.000
_cell.length_b   1.000
_cell.length_c   1.000
_cell.angle_alpha   90.00
_cell.angle_beta   90.00
_cell.angle_gamma   90.00
#
_symmetry.space_group_name_H-M   'P 1'
#
loop_
_entity.id
_entity.type
_entity.pdbx_description
1 polymer ?
#
loop_
_entity_poly.entity_id
_entity_poly.type
_entity_poly.pdbx_seq_one_letter_code
_entity_poly.pdbx_strand_id
1 'polypeptide(L)' 'MPQKTKEKKIDFRTPCQIERDERDEKIYIHYIKIKKSAINVSFYAQCRVIGNEFGVTPYAVRNSIDRYKKKLNPDQKKS' A
#
# COMPACT_ATOMS: atom_id res chain seq x y z
N MET A 1 32.47 26.22 -8.97
CA MET A 1 31.12 25.99 -8.41
C MET A 1 31.08 24.59 -7.84
N PRO A 2 30.97 24.38 -6.51
CA PRO A 2 30.89 23.05 -5.94
C PRO A 2 29.51 22.42 -6.18
N GLN A 3 29.52 21.15 -6.56
CA GLN A 3 28.36 20.33 -6.93
C GLN A 3 27.46 20.09 -5.71
N LYS A 4 26.15 20.34 -5.85
CA LYS A 4 25.13 19.96 -4.87
C LYS A 4 25.18 18.43 -4.66
N THR A 5 25.74 18.01 -3.54
CA THR A 5 25.63 16.64 -3.03
C THR A 5 24.15 16.32 -2.86
N LYS A 6 23.63 15.40 -3.68
CA LYS A 6 22.32 14.78 -3.45
C LYS A 6 22.40 14.07 -2.09
N GLU A 7 21.79 14.65 -1.06
CA GLU A 7 21.59 14.00 0.22
C GLU A 7 20.92 12.64 -0.02
N LYS A 8 21.70 11.56 0.11
CA LYS A 8 21.14 10.21 0.25
C LYS A 8 20.41 10.21 1.60
N LYS A 9 19.09 10.39 1.57
CA LYS A 9 18.23 10.15 2.73
C LYS A 9 18.46 8.70 3.16
N ILE A 10 19.10 8.52 4.31
CA ILE A 10 19.29 7.21 4.91
C ILE A 10 17.90 6.70 5.28
N ASP A 11 17.56 5.51 4.79
CA ASP A 11 16.32 4.84 5.15
C ASP A 11 16.53 4.12 6.47
N PHE A 12 15.86 4.61 7.53
CA PHE A 12 15.97 4.04 8.88
C PHE A 12 15.01 2.86 9.10
N ARG A 13 14.31 2.39 8.07
CA ARG A 13 13.40 1.25 8.19
C ARG A 13 14.20 -0.04 8.35
N THR A 14 13.71 -0.92 9.21
CA THR A 14 14.26 -2.28 9.30
C THR A 14 13.89 -3.09 8.06
N PRO A 15 14.67 -4.14 7.70
CA PRO A 15 14.35 -4.99 6.55
C PRO A 15 12.89 -5.50 6.55
N CYS A 16 12.40 -5.94 7.71
CA CYS A 16 11.01 -6.38 7.87
C CYS A 16 9.98 -5.26 7.60
N GLN A 17 10.31 -4.00 7.89
CA GLN A 17 9.44 -2.87 7.61
C GLN A 17 9.41 -2.56 6.10
N ILE A 18 10.55 -2.69 5.42
CA ILE A 18 10.66 -2.52 3.97
C ILE A 18 9.84 -3.59 3.25
N GLU A 19 10.04 -4.86 3.58
CA GLU A 19 9.28 -5.97 2.96
C GLU A 19 7.77 -5.86 3.19
N ARG A 20 7.37 -5.39 4.38
CA ARG A 20 5.97 -5.12 4.69
C ARG A 20 5.41 -3.97 3.87
N ASP A 21 6.16 -2.89 3.72
CA ASP A 21 5.75 -1.73 2.91
C ASP A 21 5.60 -2.11 1.44
N GLU A 22 6.55 -2.87 0.89
CA GLU A 22 6.49 -3.37 -0.49
C GLU A 22 5.27 -4.28 -0.71
N ARG A 23 4.94 -5.13 0.28
CA ARG A 23 3.74 -5.96 0.24
C ARG A 23 2.47 -5.11 0.24
N ASP A 24 2.38 -4.15 1.16
CA ASP A 24 1.23 -3.26 1.29
C ASP A 24 1.03 -2.41 0.01
N GLU A 25 2.12 -1.96 -0.61
CA GLU A 25 2.11 -1.28 -1.90
C GLU A 25 1.58 -2.16 -3.03
N LYS A 26 2.11 -3.39 -3.18
CA LYS A 26 1.64 -4.33 -4.20
C LYS A 26 0.14 -4.64 -4.07
N ILE A 27 -0.32 -4.86 -2.84
CA ILE A 27 -1.73 -5.08 -2.51
C ILE A 27 -2.57 -3.86 -2.93
N TYR A 28 -2.11 -2.65 -2.61
CA TYR A 28 -2.82 -1.42 -2.95
C TYR A 28 -2.89 -1.18 -4.46
N ILE A 29 -1.81 -1.46 -5.20
CA ILE A 29 -1.79 -1.36 -6.67
C ILE A 29 -2.80 -2.32 -7.29
N HIS A 30 -2.87 -3.58 -6.81
CA HIS A 30 -3.88 -4.54 -7.27
C HIS A 30 -5.30 -4.05 -6.98
N TYR A 31 -5.55 -3.53 -5.78
CA TYR A 31 -6.84 -2.93 -5.42
C TYR A 31 -7.23 -1.79 -6.37
N ILE A 32 -6.31 -0.87 -6.67
CA ILE A 32 -6.58 0.24 -7.60
C ILE A 32 -6.81 -0.26 -9.02
N LYS A 33 -6.11 -1.30 -9.48
CA LYS A 33 -6.37 -1.93 -10.79
C LYS A 33 -7.79 -2.49 -10.87
N ILE A 34 -8.23 -3.24 -9.86
CA ILE A 34 -9.60 -3.80 -9.79
C ILE A 34 -10.63 -2.66 -9.75
N LYS A 35 -10.38 -1.62 -8.96
CA LYS A 35 -11.24 -0.44 -8.90
C LYS A 35 -11.32 0.31 -10.24
N LYS A 36 -10.21 0.40 -10.98
CA LYS A 36 -10.15 1.03 -12.32
C LYS A 36 -10.82 0.19 -13.41
N SER A 37 -10.87 -1.13 -13.27
CA SER A 37 -11.56 -2.01 -14.24
C SER A 37 -13.09 -1.87 -14.24
N ALA A 38 -13.66 -0.90 -13.51
CA ALA A 38 -15.10 -0.62 -13.43
C ALA A 38 -15.96 -1.82 -13.01
N ILE A 39 -15.35 -2.89 -12.47
CA ILE A 39 -16.08 -4.03 -11.96
C ILE A 39 -16.73 -3.58 -10.65
N ASN A 40 -18.06 -3.49 -10.66
CA ASN A 40 -18.87 -3.07 -9.52
C ASN A 40 -18.98 -4.22 -8.49
N VAL A 41 -17.83 -4.74 -8.05
CA VAL A 41 -17.73 -5.77 -7.02
C VAL A 41 -17.66 -5.10 -5.66
N SER A 42 -18.30 -5.72 -4.66
CA SER A 42 -18.19 -5.25 -3.28
C SER A 42 -16.73 -5.19 -2.83
N PHE A 43 -16.40 -4.19 -2.01
CA PHE A 43 -15.06 -4.04 -1.45
C PHE A 43 -14.55 -5.33 -0.78
N TYR A 44 -15.43 -6.04 -0.08
CA TYR A 44 -15.10 -7.31 0.55
C TYR A 44 -14.70 -8.39 -0.46
N ALA A 45 -15.42 -8.51 -1.58
CA ALA A 45 -15.09 -9.45 -2.64
C ALA A 45 -13.73 -9.11 -3.29
N GLN A 46 -13.44 -7.82 -3.49
CA GLN A 46 -12.12 -7.38 -3.98
C GLN A 46 -11.01 -7.78 -3.00
N CYS A 47 -11.19 -7.56 -1.70
CA CYS A 47 -10.23 -8.00 -0.68
C CYS A 47 -10.05 -9.52 -0.64
N ARG A 48 -11.10 -10.29 -0.95
CA ARG A 48 -11.04 -11.75 -1.01
C ARG A 48 -10.21 -12.24 -2.19
N VAL A 49 -10.43 -11.67 -3.38
CA VAL A 49 -9.68 -12.01 -4.60
C VAL A 49 -8.19 -11.70 -4.40
N ILE A 50 -7.88 -10.47 -3.97
CA ILE A 50 -6.50 -10.06 -3.69
C ILE A 50 -5.90 -10.93 -2.57
N GLY A 51 -6.66 -11.22 -1.52
CA GLY A 51 -6.18 -12.07 -0.43
C GLY A 51 -5.77 -13.46 -0.92
N ASN A 52 -6.57 -14.04 -1.82
CA ASN A 52 -6.28 -15.34 -2.42
C ASN A 52 -5.02 -15.30 -3.30
N GLU A 53 -4.83 -14.24 -4.10
CA GLU A 53 -3.62 -14.08 -4.93
C GLU A 53 -2.33 -13.95 -4.10
N PHE A 54 -2.41 -13.26 -2.97
CA PHE A 54 -1.24 -12.97 -2.12
C PHE A 54 -1.08 -13.96 -0.95
N GLY A 55 -1.94 -14.98 -0.83
CA GLY A 55 -1.91 -15.94 0.27
C GLY A 55 -2.17 -15.32 1.65
N VAL A 56 -2.93 -14.22 1.69
CA VAL A 56 -3.23 -13.47 2.92
C VAL A 56 -4.73 -13.39 3.17
N THR A 57 -5.11 -13.21 4.44
CA THR A 57 -6.53 -13.08 4.76
C THR A 57 -7.12 -11.79 4.18
N PRO A 58 -8.42 -11.77 3.84
CA PRO A 58 -9.10 -10.55 3.36
C PRO A 58 -8.99 -9.40 4.36
N TYR A 59 -8.91 -9.72 5.65
CA TYR A 59 -8.69 -8.74 6.72
C TYR A 59 -7.29 -8.11 6.64
N ALA A 60 -6.25 -8.92 6.39
CA ALA A 60 -4.89 -8.41 6.20
C ALA A 60 -4.81 -7.48 4.97
N VAL A 61 -5.45 -7.84 3.86
CA VAL A 61 -5.57 -6.98 2.67
C VAL A 61 -6.21 -5.64 2.99
N ARG A 62 -7.34 -5.66 3.72
CA ARG A 62 -8.02 -4.44 4.15
C ARG A 62 -7.11 -3.54 4.98
N ASN A 63 -6.37 -4.12 5.93
CA ASN A 63 -5.43 -3.38 6.77
C ASN A 63 -4.27 -2.81 5.96
N SER A 64 -3.74 -3.56 4.99
CA SER A 64 -2.69 -3.10 4.07
C SER A 64 -3.17 -1.92 3.23
N ILE A 65 -4.38 -1.98 2.68
CA ILE A 65 -4.99 -0.87 1.94
C ILE A 65 -5.17 0.36 2.83
N ASP A 66 -5.69 0.19 4.04
CA ASP A 66 -5.92 1.29 4.98
C ASP A 66 -4.59 1.95 5.42
N ARG A 67 -3.57 1.15 5.73
CA ARG A 67 -2.22 1.62 6.06
C ARG A 67 -1.59 2.38 4.90
N TYR A 68 -1.65 1.82 3.70
CA TYR A 68 -1.05 2.46 2.52
C TYR A 68 -1.80 3.75 2.14
N LYS A 69 -3.13 3.77 2.24
CA LYS A 69 -3.94 4.97 2.02
C LYS A 69 -3.61 6.08 3.02
N LYS A 70 -3.41 5.75 4.30
CA LYS A 70 -2.94 6.69 5.33
C LYS A 70 -1.54 7.23 5.05
N LYS A 71 -0.66 6.38 4.49
CA LYS A 71 0.68 6.79 4.05
C LYS A 71 0.64 7.76 2.87
N LEU A 72 -0.27 7.55 1.92
CA LEU A 72 -0.43 8.40 0.75
C LEU A 72 -1.04 9.76 1.08
N ASN A 73 -2.02 9.79 2.00
CA ASN A 73 -2.70 11.01 2.44
C ASN A 73 -2.52 11.22 3.96
N PRO A 74 -1.34 11.68 4.42
CA PRO A 74 -1.12 11.98 5.83
C PRO A 74 -1.96 13.18 6.31
N ASP A 75 -2.39 14.07 5.41
CA ASP A 75 -3.12 15.31 5.70
C ASP A 75 -4.60 15.14 6.06
N GLN A 76 -5.20 13.95 5.89
CA GLN A 76 -6.63 13.73 6.23
C GLN A 76 -6.87 13.44 7.73
N LYS A 77 -5.86 13.69 8.58
CA LYS A 77 -5.91 13.39 10.02
C LYS A 77 -5.94 14.67 10.87
N LYS A 78 -6.88 15.57 10.61
CA LYS A 78 -7.36 16.61 11.54
C LYS A 78 -8.55 17.33 10.89
N SER A 79 -9.75 16.87 11.20
CA SER A 79 -10.93 17.74 11.30
C SER A 79 -11.86 17.18 12.35
#